data_AF-A0A099UBR7-F1
#
_entry.id   AF-A0A099UBR7-F1
#
_cell.length_a   1.000
_cell.length_b   1.000
_cell.length_c   1.000
_cell.angle_alpha   90.00
_cell.angle_beta   90.00
_cell.angle_gamma   90.00
#
_symmetry.space_group_name_H-M   'P 1'
#
loop_
_entity.id
_entity.type
_entity.pdbx_description
1 polymer ?
#
loop_
_entity_poly.entity_id
_entity_poly.type
_entity_poly.pdbx_seq_one_letter_code
_entity_poly.pdbx_strand_id
1 'polypeptide(L)'
;MDITKVNHSGVQGMLANIYNVQNQPQNVNSKESEQKPNGVDSINNTDRSVQSLQSADITRRIEDRFSPSQELQKAREIGGELEGGFSSKGSFDRLSSILREQGLINSNEQVAMDYLKNHAPKLDFDEFAKIASNDNHSKEMKGLIDSVVKTMDFVDSVNGGVLRES
;
A
#
# COMPACT_ATOMS: atom_id res chain seq x y z
N MET A 1 60.29 5.41 11.63
CA MET A 1 58.88 5.65 11.98
C MET A 1 58.31 6.55 10.90
N ASP A 2 57.91 5.98 9.77
CA ASP A 2 56.61 5.31 9.53
C ASP A 2 55.54 6.32 9.07
N ILE A 3 55.45 6.46 7.74
CA ILE A 3 54.28 6.27 6.86
C ILE A 3 52.91 6.47 7.55
N THR A 4 52.12 7.50 7.24
CA THR A 4 51.03 7.45 6.24
C THR A 4 50.38 8.85 6.14
N LYS A 5 50.54 9.59 5.02
CA LYS A 5 49.54 9.76 3.95
C LYS A 5 48.13 9.30 4.29
N VAL A 6 47.27 10.22 4.73
CA VAL A 6 45.81 10.02 4.72
C VAL A 6 45.30 10.45 3.34
N ASN A 7 44.81 9.46 2.62
CA ASN A 7 44.29 9.52 1.27
C ASN A 7 42.81 9.93 1.35
N HIS A 8 42.46 11.18 1.03
CA HIS A 8 41.06 11.57 0.79
C HIS A 8 40.65 11.12 -0.62
N SER A 9 40.44 9.82 -0.76
CA SER A 9 39.77 9.23 -1.93
C SER A 9 38.26 9.36 -1.73
N GLY A 10 37.60 9.81 -2.79
CA GLY A 10 36.25 10.34 -2.77
C GLY A 10 35.16 9.35 -2.33
N VAL A 11 34.16 9.92 -1.67
CA VAL A 11 32.82 9.36 -1.60
C VAL A 11 31.88 10.44 -2.14
N GLN A 12 31.94 10.64 -3.46
CA GLN A 12 30.94 11.38 -4.20
C GLN A 12 30.22 10.39 -5.11
N GLY A 13 28.93 10.23 -4.89
CA GLY A 13 28.01 9.67 -5.87
C GLY A 13 27.65 8.21 -5.64
N MET A 14 26.69 7.94 -4.76
CA MET A 14 25.74 6.83 -4.92
C MET A 14 24.39 7.19 -4.27
N LEU A 15 23.77 8.28 -4.72
CA LEU A 15 22.34 8.57 -4.49
C LEU A 15 21.76 9.22 -5.75
N ALA A 16 21.63 8.43 -6.81
CA ALA A 16 20.80 8.79 -7.95
C ALA A 16 20.45 7.51 -8.69
N ASN A 17 19.32 6.87 -8.35
CA ASN A 17 18.66 5.92 -9.25
C ASN A 17 17.28 5.48 -8.74
N ILE A 18 16.30 6.39 -8.61
CA ILE A 18 14.88 5.94 -8.70
C ILE A 18 14.00 7.07 -9.27
N TYR A 19 14.33 7.64 -10.42
CA TYR A 19 13.34 8.29 -11.29
C TYR A 19 13.90 8.33 -12.71
N ASN A 20 13.75 7.22 -13.44
CA ASN A 20 13.96 7.21 -14.89
C ASN A 20 12.77 6.52 -15.56
N VAL A 21 11.73 7.31 -15.86
CA VAL A 21 10.69 6.96 -16.82
C VAL A 21 10.66 8.09 -17.83
N GLN A 22 11.48 7.97 -18.87
CA GLN A 22 11.48 8.89 -19.99
C GLN A 22 10.70 8.23 -21.14
N ASN A 23 9.39 8.48 -21.14
CA ASN A 23 8.55 8.26 -22.31
C ASN A 23 8.82 9.40 -23.32
N GLN A 24 9.49 9.09 -24.43
CA GLN A 24 9.26 9.84 -25.66
C GLN A 24 9.56 8.98 -26.90
N PRO A 25 8.63 8.90 -27.88
CA PRO A 25 8.78 8.04 -29.04
C PRO A 25 9.30 8.81 -30.28
N GLN A 26 9.80 7.99 -31.22
CA GLN A 26 9.97 8.21 -32.66
C GLN A 26 11.18 9.00 -33.17
N ASN A 27 12.07 8.29 -33.88
CA ASN A 27 12.30 8.54 -35.31
C ASN A 27 13.11 7.39 -35.94
N VAL A 28 12.48 6.54 -36.75
CA VAL A 28 13.22 5.72 -37.73
C VAL A 28 12.56 5.93 -39.08
N ASN A 29 13.06 6.95 -39.77
CA ASN A 29 12.76 7.28 -41.15
C ASN A 29 13.49 6.28 -42.06
N SER A 30 12.79 5.26 -42.54
CA SER A 30 13.31 4.29 -43.52
C SER A 30 12.81 4.66 -44.90
N LYS A 31 13.77 4.98 -45.77
CA LYS A 31 13.60 5.48 -47.13
C LYS A 31 12.80 4.50 -48.01
N GLU A 32 11.81 5.06 -48.67
CA GLU A 32 11.08 4.52 -49.82
C GLU A 32 12.07 4.06 -50.90
N SER A 33 11.94 2.82 -51.37
CA SER A 33 12.55 2.37 -52.63
C SER A 33 11.46 1.74 -53.46
N GLU A 34 11.17 2.42 -54.57
CA GLU A 34 10.29 1.98 -55.64
C GLU A 34 10.77 0.63 -56.20
N GLN A 35 9.88 -0.38 -56.20
CA GLN A 35 10.09 -1.58 -56.99
C GLN A 35 8.80 -1.93 -57.75
N LYS A 36 8.92 -1.80 -59.08
CA LYS A 36 7.89 -2.08 -60.10
C LYS A 36 7.33 -3.51 -59.97
N PRO A 37 6.03 -3.74 -60.22
CA PRO A 37 5.48 -5.08 -60.30
C PRO A 37 5.74 -5.65 -61.71
N ASN A 38 6.61 -6.67 -61.80
CA ASN A 38 6.71 -7.50 -62.99
C ASN A 38 6.36 -8.94 -62.63
N GLY A 39 5.36 -9.47 -63.33
CA GLY A 39 5.32 -10.87 -63.78
C GLY A 39 5.03 -11.92 -62.73
N VAL A 40 3.78 -12.40 -62.74
CA VAL A 40 3.38 -13.68 -62.17
C VAL A 40 4.02 -14.78 -63.02
N ASP A 41 4.90 -15.59 -62.45
CA ASP A 41 5.17 -16.94 -62.95
C ASP A 41 5.64 -17.88 -61.83
N SER A 42 4.83 -18.92 -61.65
CA SER A 42 4.92 -20.15 -60.87
C SER A 42 6.32 -20.69 -60.55
N ILE A 43 6.47 -21.42 -59.43
CA ILE A 43 6.98 -22.80 -59.37
C ILE A 43 6.80 -23.36 -57.95
N ASN A 44 6.19 -24.56 -57.90
CA ASN A 44 6.06 -25.47 -56.76
C ASN A 44 7.34 -25.57 -55.90
N ASN A 45 7.20 -25.30 -54.61
CA ASN A 45 8.05 -25.92 -53.59
C ASN A 45 7.17 -26.35 -52.43
N THR A 46 7.03 -27.66 -52.30
CA THR A 46 6.43 -28.34 -51.15
C THR A 46 7.31 -28.11 -49.93
N ASP A 47 7.12 -26.99 -49.25
CA ASP A 47 7.83 -26.68 -48.03
C ASP A 47 7.16 -27.42 -46.86
N ARG A 48 7.76 -28.54 -46.46
CA ARG A 48 7.41 -29.35 -45.28
C ARG A 48 7.80 -28.66 -43.95
N SER A 49 7.70 -27.34 -43.87
CA SER A 49 8.01 -26.56 -42.66
C SER A 49 6.77 -26.14 -41.84
N VAL A 50 5.56 -26.46 -42.29
CA VAL A 50 4.32 -26.12 -41.56
C VAL A 50 4.01 -26.99 -40.33
N GLN A 51 4.94 -27.85 -39.91
CA GLN A 51 4.75 -28.72 -38.72
C GLN A 51 5.42 -28.22 -37.44
N SER A 52 5.99 -27.02 -37.41
CA SER A 52 6.70 -26.51 -36.22
C SER A 52 6.27 -25.12 -35.80
N LEU A 53 4.98 -24.81 -35.84
CA LEU A 53 4.43 -23.70 -35.04
C LEU A 53 3.06 -24.13 -34.52
N GLN A 54 3.02 -25.22 -33.74
CA GLN A 54 2.08 -25.24 -32.62
C GLN A 54 2.56 -24.14 -31.68
N SER A 55 2.20 -22.91 -32.04
CA SER A 55 2.24 -21.74 -31.20
C SER A 55 1.66 -22.19 -29.87
N ALA A 56 2.52 -22.39 -28.88
CA ALA A 56 2.07 -22.48 -27.51
C ALA A 56 1.23 -21.22 -27.33
N ASP A 57 -0.08 -21.40 -27.24
CA ASP A 57 -1.05 -20.34 -27.06
C ASP A 57 -0.86 -19.84 -25.63
N ILE A 58 0.26 -19.16 -25.41
CA ILE A 58 0.59 -18.45 -24.19
C ILE A 58 -0.04 -17.06 -24.36
N THR A 59 -1.32 -17.00 -24.75
CA THR A 59 -2.18 -15.97 -24.20
C THR A 59 -2.35 -16.29 -22.71
N ARG A 60 -1.29 -16.06 -21.92
CA ARG A 60 -1.42 -15.87 -20.48
C ARG A 60 -2.34 -14.67 -20.33
N ARG A 61 -3.65 -14.94 -20.19
CA ARG A 61 -4.63 -13.94 -19.78
C ARG A 61 -4.03 -13.30 -18.55
N ILE A 62 -3.71 -12.02 -18.64
CA ILE A 62 -3.34 -11.22 -17.48
C ILE A 62 -4.60 -11.22 -16.62
N GLU A 63 -4.61 -12.04 -15.58
CA GLU A 63 -5.70 -12.07 -14.63
C GLU A 63 -5.51 -10.90 -13.68
N ASP A 64 -6.29 -9.85 -13.91
CA ASP A 64 -6.43 -8.76 -12.96
C ASP A 64 -7.26 -9.27 -11.76
N ARG A 65 -6.58 -9.61 -10.67
CA ARG A 65 -7.19 -10.10 -9.44
C ARG A 65 -7.06 -9.03 -8.36
N PHE A 66 -8.20 -8.51 -7.92
CA PHE A 66 -8.28 -7.71 -6.71
C PHE A 66 -8.34 -8.63 -5.49
N SER A 67 -7.26 -8.66 -4.70
CA SER A 67 -7.26 -9.28 -3.38
C SER A 67 -7.45 -8.20 -2.30
N PRO A 68 -8.23 -8.47 -1.23
CA PRO A 68 -8.30 -7.59 -0.08
C PRO A 68 -6.90 -7.28 0.47
N SER A 69 -6.68 -6.05 0.95
CA SER A 69 -5.45 -5.72 1.67
C SER A 69 -5.38 -6.52 2.97
N GLN A 70 -4.17 -6.75 3.47
CA GLN A 70 -3.97 -7.44 4.76
C GLN A 70 -4.68 -6.71 5.91
N GLU A 71 -4.66 -5.37 5.87
CA GLU A 71 -5.34 -4.53 6.85
C GLU A 71 -6.86 -4.75 6.83
N LEU A 72 -7.47 -4.80 5.63
CA LEU A 72 -8.89 -5.05 5.47
C LEU A 72 -9.29 -6.46 5.92
N GLN A 73 -8.45 -7.46 5.66
CA GLN A 73 -8.68 -8.84 6.12
C GLN A 73 -8.71 -8.89 7.65
N LYS A 74 -7.66 -8.36 8.30
CA LYS A 74 -7.56 -8.30 9.76
C LYS A 74 -8.72 -7.54 10.39
N ALA A 75 -9.09 -6.39 9.83
CA ALA A 75 -10.20 -5.59 10.34
C ALA A 75 -11.53 -6.36 10.29
N ARG A 76 -11.80 -7.13 9.24
CA ARG A 76 -13.01 -7.97 9.13
C ARG A 76 -12.99 -9.15 10.09
N GLU A 77 -11.83 -9.75 10.32
CA GLU A 77 -11.70 -10.93 11.18
C GLU A 77 -12.03 -10.64 12.64
N ILE A 78 -11.71 -9.44 13.12
CA ILE A 78 -11.91 -9.07 14.53
C ILE A 78 -13.25 -8.40 14.83
N GLY A 79 -14.11 -8.14 13.84
CA GLY A 79 -15.33 -7.33 14.03
C GLY A 79 -16.20 -7.75 15.21
N GLY A 80 -16.43 -9.06 15.39
CA GLY A 80 -17.23 -9.59 16.50
C GLY A 80 -16.54 -9.50 17.87
N GLU A 81 -15.21 -9.41 17.92
CA GLU A 81 -14.46 -9.26 19.17
C GLU A 81 -14.44 -7.80 19.67
N LEU A 82 -14.78 -6.86 18.79
CA LEU A 82 -14.77 -5.42 19.04
C LEU A 82 -16.15 -4.83 19.36
N GLU A 83 -17.19 -5.66 19.34
CA GLU A 83 -18.57 -5.24 19.62
C GLU A 83 -18.67 -4.52 20.97
N GLY A 84 -19.27 -3.33 20.97
CA GLY A 84 -19.39 -2.50 22.16
C GLY A 84 -18.05 -1.99 22.69
N GLY A 85 -17.04 -1.82 21.84
CA GLY A 85 -15.72 -1.30 22.21
C GLY A 85 -15.76 0.05 22.94
N PHE A 86 -16.80 0.86 22.73
CA PHE A 86 -17.00 2.15 23.42
C PHE A 86 -17.93 2.10 24.64
N SER A 87 -18.48 0.94 24.98
CA SER A 87 -19.43 0.78 26.10
C SER A 87 -18.83 1.12 27.47
N SER A 88 -17.54 0.81 27.68
CA SER A 88 -16.85 1.05 28.94
C SER A 88 -15.35 1.21 28.74
N LYS A 89 -14.66 1.78 29.74
CA LYS A 89 -13.18 1.86 29.72
C LYS A 89 -12.51 0.48 29.62
N GLY A 90 -13.10 -0.56 30.22
CA GLY A 90 -12.58 -1.93 30.10
C GLY A 90 -12.77 -2.52 28.71
N SER A 91 -13.91 -2.24 28.07
CA SER A 91 -14.17 -2.63 26.66
C SER A 91 -13.19 -1.92 25.72
N PHE A 92 -12.89 -0.65 26.00
CA PHE A 92 -11.92 0.13 25.25
C PHE A 92 -10.49 -0.39 25.38
N ASP A 93 -10.11 -0.86 26.58
CA ASP A 93 -8.80 -1.50 26.81
C ASP A 93 -8.67 -2.83 26.06
N ARG A 94 -9.76 -3.60 25.99
CA ARG A 94 -9.84 -4.79 25.15
C ARG A 94 -9.70 -4.44 23.67
N LEU A 95 -10.44 -3.44 23.18
CA LEU A 95 -10.32 -2.92 21.81
C LEU A 95 -8.87 -2.55 21.49
N SER A 96 -8.22 -1.76 22.35
CA SER A 96 -6.82 -1.37 22.16
C SER A 96 -5.87 -2.57 22.09
N SER A 97 -6.07 -3.55 22.97
CA SER A 97 -5.25 -4.77 22.99
C SER A 97 -5.41 -5.59 21.71
N ILE A 98 -6.64 -5.81 21.25
CA ILE A 98 -6.94 -6.57 20.02
C ILE A 98 -6.35 -5.87 18.81
N LEU A 99 -6.53 -4.55 18.67
CA LEU A 99 -5.97 -3.79 17.55
C LEU A 99 -4.44 -3.91 17.51
N ARG A 100 -3.77 -3.90 18.67
CA ARG A 100 -2.32 -4.07 18.76
C ARG A 100 -1.89 -5.50 18.44
N GLU A 101 -2.61 -6.50 18.94
CA GLU A 101 -2.32 -7.92 18.69
C GLU A 101 -2.46 -8.28 17.21
N GLN A 102 -3.41 -7.68 16.50
CA GLN A 102 -3.55 -7.81 15.05
C GLN A 102 -2.55 -6.95 14.26
N GLY A 103 -1.80 -6.08 14.93
CA GLY A 103 -0.86 -5.15 14.29
C GLY A 103 -1.55 -4.09 13.43
N LEU A 104 -2.78 -3.70 13.79
CA LEU A 104 -3.49 -2.56 13.21
C LEU A 104 -3.07 -1.24 13.84
N ILE A 105 -2.55 -1.31 15.07
CA ILE A 105 -1.88 -0.20 15.75
C ILE A 105 -0.54 -0.65 16.32
N ASN A 106 0.36 0.31 16.54
CA ASN A 106 1.65 0.13 17.20
C ASN A 106 1.61 0.55 18.69
N SER A 107 2.74 0.39 19.39
CA SER A 107 2.84 0.69 20.83
C SER A 107 2.59 2.17 21.17
N ASN A 108 3.01 3.11 20.31
CA ASN A 108 2.80 4.54 20.55
C ASN A 108 1.33 4.92 20.34
N GLU A 109 0.67 4.30 19.35
CA GLU A 109 -0.76 4.44 19.11
C GLU A 109 -1.58 3.85 20.26
N GLN A 110 -1.13 2.75 20.87
CA GLN A 110 -1.75 2.27 22.10
C GLN A 110 -1.66 3.29 23.25
N VAL A 111 -0.53 3.99 23.41
CA VAL A 111 -0.42 5.08 24.40
C VAL A 111 -1.41 6.20 24.09
N ALA A 112 -1.62 6.53 22.82
CA ALA A 112 -2.63 7.52 22.43
C ALA A 112 -4.06 7.02 22.71
N MET A 113 -4.36 5.73 22.55
CA MET A 113 -5.63 5.15 23.01
C MET A 113 -5.81 5.28 24.51
N ASP A 114 -4.79 4.95 25.31
CA ASP A 114 -4.83 5.14 26.76
C ASP A 114 -5.04 6.61 27.14
N TYR A 115 -4.44 7.53 26.38
CA TYR A 115 -4.65 8.96 26.56
C TYR A 115 -6.11 9.34 26.32
N LEU A 116 -6.71 8.90 25.19
CA LEU A 116 -8.13 9.15 24.87
C LEU A 116 -9.05 8.61 25.95
N LYS A 117 -8.84 7.37 26.41
CA LYS A 117 -9.63 6.72 27.48
C LYS A 117 -9.67 7.55 28.78
N ASN A 118 -8.56 8.22 29.09
CA ASN A 118 -8.40 8.96 30.34
C ASN A 118 -8.88 10.41 30.26
N HIS A 119 -8.88 11.01 29.06
CA HIS A 119 -9.21 12.43 28.87
C HIS A 119 -10.57 12.66 28.20
N ALA A 120 -11.15 11.64 27.58
CA ALA A 120 -12.49 11.74 27.00
C ALA A 120 -13.55 11.61 28.10
N PRO A 121 -14.49 12.58 28.20
CA PRO A 121 -15.65 12.46 29.09
C PRO A 121 -16.53 11.25 28.74
N LYS A 122 -16.59 10.92 27.44
CA LYS A 122 -17.30 9.78 26.88
C LYS A 122 -16.44 9.15 25.79
N LEU A 123 -16.51 7.83 25.68
CA LEU A 123 -15.84 7.09 24.61
C LEU A 123 -16.71 7.17 23.36
N ASP A 124 -16.41 8.11 22.48
CA ASP A 124 -16.99 8.18 21.15
C ASP A 124 -16.10 9.02 20.22
N PHE A 125 -16.36 8.91 18.91
CA PHE A 125 -15.56 9.61 17.90
C PHE A 125 -15.67 11.13 18.00
N ASP A 126 -16.78 11.68 18.48
CA ASP A 126 -16.97 13.12 18.60
C ASP A 126 -16.08 13.71 19.70
N GLU A 127 -15.98 13.04 20.86
CA GLU A 127 -15.07 13.42 21.93
C GLU A 127 -13.60 13.22 21.52
N PHE A 128 -13.28 12.16 20.79
CA PHE A 128 -11.92 11.94 20.30
C PHE A 128 -11.49 13.03 19.30
N ALA A 129 -12.39 13.48 18.41
CA ALA A 129 -12.13 14.57 17.50
C ALA A 129 -11.89 15.90 18.23
N LYS A 130 -12.65 16.19 19.29
CA LYS A 130 -12.41 17.36 20.14
C LYS A 130 -11.04 17.31 20.79
N ILE A 131 -10.65 16.15 21.32
CA ILE A 131 -9.32 15.95 21.89
C ILE A 131 -8.23 16.16 20.83
N ALA A 132 -8.37 15.56 19.64
CA ALA A 132 -7.41 15.70 18.54
C ALA A 132 -7.21 17.16 18.10
N SER A 133 -8.29 17.95 18.12
CA SER A 133 -8.28 19.37 17.77
C SER A 133 -7.64 20.28 18.83
N ASN A 134 -7.31 19.78 20.02
CA ASN A 134 -6.76 20.57 21.11
C ASN A 134 -5.34 21.07 20.81
N ASP A 135 -5.15 22.39 20.78
CA ASP A 135 -3.86 23.02 20.45
C ASP A 135 -2.76 22.85 21.50
N ASN A 136 -3.08 22.32 22.68
CA ASN A 136 -2.09 22.05 23.72
C ASN A 136 -1.29 20.75 23.49
N HIS A 137 -1.66 19.93 22.51
CA HIS A 137 -0.91 18.70 22.19
C HIS A 137 0.31 18.97 21.31
N SER A 138 1.37 18.20 21.53
CA SER A 138 2.49 18.15 20.60
C SER A 138 2.01 17.64 19.22
N LYS A 139 2.71 18.04 18.15
CA LYS A 139 2.42 17.55 16.79
C LYS A 139 2.46 16.03 16.70
N GLU A 140 3.36 15.41 17.47
CA GLU A 140 3.48 13.95 17.56
C GLU A 140 2.22 13.32 18.19
N MET A 141 1.76 13.83 19.33
CA MET A 141 0.56 13.31 19.98
C MET A 141 -0.69 13.51 19.11
N LYS A 142 -0.82 14.67 18.44
CA LYS A 142 -1.89 14.89 17.46
C LYS A 142 -1.85 13.84 16.34
N GLY A 143 -0.66 13.57 15.79
CA GLY A 143 -0.47 12.55 14.76
C GLY A 143 -0.85 11.14 15.22
N LEU A 144 -0.50 10.77 16.46
CA LEU A 144 -0.87 9.48 17.04
C LEU A 144 -2.38 9.37 17.27
N ILE A 145 -3.00 10.41 17.83
CA ILE A 145 -4.45 10.44 18.05
C ILE A 145 -5.19 10.35 16.70
N ASP A 146 -4.78 11.12 15.70
CA ASP A 146 -5.38 11.08 14.36
C ASP A 146 -5.26 9.69 13.73
N SER A 147 -4.09 9.05 13.88
CA SER A 147 -3.85 7.70 13.37
C SER A 147 -4.79 6.69 14.03
N VAL A 148 -4.86 6.69 15.36
CA VAL A 148 -5.74 5.82 16.16
C VAL A 148 -7.21 6.02 15.82
N VAL A 149 -7.67 7.26 15.73
CA VAL A 149 -9.07 7.58 15.40
C VAL A 149 -9.41 7.06 14.01
N LYS A 150 -8.52 7.24 13.03
CA LYS A 150 -8.71 6.68 11.67
C LYS A 150 -8.74 5.16 11.67
N THR A 151 -7.85 4.51 12.41
CA THR A 151 -7.85 3.04 12.52
C THR A 151 -9.14 2.54 13.15
N MET A 152 -9.62 3.17 14.23
CA MET A 152 -10.89 2.81 14.84
C MET A 152 -12.07 3.02 13.89
N ASP A 153 -12.13 4.16 13.18
CA ASP A 153 -13.20 4.47 12.22
C ASP A 153 -13.17 3.50 11.01
N PHE A 154 -11.97 3.14 10.53
CA PHE A 154 -11.81 2.13 9.50
C PHE A 154 -12.34 0.76 9.95
N VAL A 155 -11.97 0.31 11.14
CA VAL A 155 -12.44 -0.98 11.66
C VAL A 155 -13.95 -0.95 11.94
N ASP A 156 -14.48 0.15 12.48
CA ASP A 156 -15.91 0.34 12.72
C ASP A 156 -16.70 0.28 11.40
N SER A 157 -16.26 1.04 10.39
CA SER A 157 -16.93 1.12 9.09
C SER A 157 -16.91 -0.20 8.32
N VAL A 158 -15.80 -0.95 8.37
CA VAL A 158 -15.68 -2.26 7.73
C VAL A 158 -16.61 -3.30 8.35
N ASN A 159 -16.88 -3.18 9.65
CA ASN A 159 -17.70 -4.15 10.39
C ASN A 159 -19.14 -3.70 10.62
N GLY A 160 -19.54 -2.53 10.13
CA GLY A 160 -20.93 -2.06 10.19
C GLY A 160 -21.31 -1.30 11.45
N GLY A 161 -20.37 -0.64 12.12
CA GLY A 161 -20.66 0.22 13.29
C GLY A 161 -20.53 -0.48 14.65
N VAL A 162 -19.85 -1.63 14.70
CA VAL A 162 -19.75 -2.51 15.88
C VAL A 162 -19.18 -1.83 17.13
N LEU A 163 -18.40 -0.74 17.00
CA LEU A 163 -17.84 -0.06 18.17
C LEU A 163 -18.90 0.74 18.93
N ARG A 164 -19.92 1.22 18.21
CA ARG A 164 -20.95 2.15 18.72
C ARG A 164 -22.21 1.44 19.19
N GLU A 165 -22.44 0.21 18.76
CA GLU A 165 -23.63 -0.56 19.12
C GLU A 165 -23.53 -1.07 20.57
N SER A 166 -24.58 -0.78 21.34
CA SER A 166 -24.88 -1.29 22.69
C SER A 166 -26.38 -1.19 22.93
#